data_AF-A0A7C4KTM2-F1
#
_entry.id   AF-A0A7C4KTM2-F1
#
_cell.length_a   1.000
_cell.length_b   1.000
_cell.length_c   1.000
_cell.angle_alpha   90.00
_cell.angle_beta   90.00
_cell.angle_gamma   90.00
#
_symmetry.space_group_name_H-M   'P 1'
#
loop_
_entity.id
_entity.type
_entity.pdbx_description
1 polymer ?
#
loop_
_entity_poly.entity_id
_entity_poly.type
_entity_poly.pdbx_seq_one_letter_code
_entity_poly.pdbx_strand_id
1 'polypeptide(L)'
;MDILTLKAIYGVISGIILYILTIVLRMYSSEFYIDYILITIYLILYVGYLPLMKLLGISHKKHLTKGISIYYSISFITWVIMYDLTSSLP
;
A
#
# COMPACT_ATOMS: atom_id res chain seq x y z
N MET A 1 15.22 1.61 14.86
CA MET A 1 14.52 2.17 13.68
C MET A 1 13.26 2.85 14.17
N ASP A 2 12.99 4.08 13.74
CA ASP A 2 11.82 4.83 14.20
C ASP A 2 10.52 4.18 13.67
N ILE A 3 9.44 4.27 14.45
CA ILE A 3 8.10 3.74 14.11
C ILE A 3 7.60 4.38 12.82
N LEU A 4 7.95 5.65 12.58
CA LEU A 4 7.64 6.37 11.34
C LEU A 4 8.37 5.78 10.14
N THR A 5 9.67 5.49 10.28
CA THR A 5 10.48 4.83 9.23
C THR A 5 9.95 3.45 8.90
N LEU A 6 9.58 2.66 9.92
CA LEU A 6 9.01 1.34 9.72
C LEU A 6 7.67 1.42 8.96
N LYS A 7 6.78 2.34 9.35
CA LYS A 7 5.52 2.62 8.64
C LYS A 7 5.74 2.99 7.18
N ALA A 8 6.74 3.84 6.92
CA ALA A 8 7.11 4.24 5.57
C ALA A 8 7.58 3.05 4.73
N ILE A 9 8.46 2.20 5.27
CA ILE A 9 8.92 0.98 4.59
C ILE A 9 7.75 0.06 4.24
N TYR A 10 6.84 -0.18 5.18
CA TYR A 10 5.64 -0.99 4.89
C TYR A 10 4.73 -0.33 3.86
N GLY A 11 4.60 1.00 3.88
CA GLY A 11 3.89 1.76 2.85
C GLY A 11 4.51 1.52 1.46
N VAL A 12 5.82 1.64 1.31
CA VAL A 12 6.53 1.37 0.05
C VAL A 12 6.28 -0.05 -0.44
N ILE A 13 6.43 -1.05 0.43
CA ILE A 13 6.20 -2.47 0.08
C ILE A 13 4.75 -2.66 -0.40
N SER A 14 3.78 -2.06 0.28
CA SER A 14 2.36 -2.16 -0.06
C SER A 14 2.05 -1.50 -1.42
N GLY A 15 2.69 -0.35 -1.70
CA GLY A 15 2.58 0.32 -3.01
C GLY A 15 3.16 -0.52 -4.15
N ILE A 16 4.29 -1.20 -3.94
CA ILE A 16 4.87 -2.12 -4.93
C ILE A 16 3.93 -3.32 -5.19
N ILE A 17 3.36 -3.90 -4.13
CA ILE A 17 2.38 -5.00 -4.25
C ILE A 17 1.16 -4.56 -5.07
N LEU A 18 0.62 -3.36 -4.79
CA LEU A 18 -0.51 -2.80 -5.53
C LEU A 18 -0.19 -2.55 -6.99
N TYR A 19 1.00 -2.07 -7.29
CA TYR A 19 1.46 -1.91 -8.67
C TYR A 19 1.49 -3.26 -9.42
N ILE A 20 2.09 -4.30 -8.83
CA ILE A 20 2.11 -5.64 -9.43
C ILE A 20 0.69 -6.17 -9.64
N LEU A 21 -0.18 -6.03 -8.65
CA LEU A 21 -1.60 -6.40 -8.75
C LEU A 21 -2.32 -5.61 -9.84
N THR A 22 -1.99 -4.34 -10.03
CA THR A 22 -2.58 -3.50 -11.08
C THR A 22 -2.26 -4.05 -12.46
N ILE A 23 -1.00 -4.44 -12.71
CA ILE A 23 -0.59 -5.08 -13.96
C ILE A 23 -1.34 -6.38 -14.15
N VAL A 24 -1.30 -7.27 -13.14
CA VAL A 24 -1.93 -8.58 -13.22
C VAL A 24 -3.42 -8.45 -13.50
N LEU A 25 -4.15 -7.63 -12.74
CA LEU A 25 -5.60 -7.48 -12.91
C LEU A 25 -5.96 -6.88 -14.26
N ARG A 26 -5.20 -5.90 -14.77
CA ARG A 26 -5.40 -5.32 -16.11
C ARG A 26 -5.13 -6.30 -17.24
N MET A 27 -4.30 -7.33 -17.05
CA MET A 27 -4.10 -8.38 -18.05
C MET A 27 -5.31 -9.32 -18.19
N TYR A 28 -6.11 -9.50 -17.14
CA TYR A 28 -7.13 -10.57 -17.09
C TYR A 28 -8.58 -10.07 -17.11
N SER A 29 -8.85 -8.78 -16.95
CA SER A 29 -10.22 -8.30 -16.71
C SER A 29 -10.57 -7.00 -17.46
N SER A 30 -11.87 -6.79 -17.67
CA SER A 30 -12.43 -5.57 -18.22
C SER A 30 -12.25 -4.40 -17.24
N GLU A 31 -11.79 -3.24 -17.76
CA GLU A 31 -11.30 -2.09 -17.00
C GLU A 31 -12.20 -1.62 -15.84
N PHE A 32 -13.52 -1.72 -15.99
CA PHE A 32 -14.48 -1.12 -15.05
C PHE A 32 -14.47 -1.72 -13.63
N TYR A 33 -14.19 -3.02 -13.48
CA TYR A 33 -14.21 -3.69 -12.17
C TYR A 33 -12.84 -3.68 -11.48
N ILE A 34 -11.77 -3.42 -12.22
CA ILE A 34 -10.39 -3.51 -11.74
C ILE A 34 -10.12 -2.42 -10.68
N ASP A 35 -10.60 -1.20 -10.91
CA ASP A 35 -10.34 -0.08 -10.00
C ASP A 35 -10.97 -0.31 -8.62
N TYR A 36 -12.20 -0.84 -8.58
CA TYR A 36 -12.87 -1.19 -7.31
C TYR A 36 -12.13 -2.29 -6.55
N ILE A 37 -11.62 -3.30 -7.27
CA ILE A 37 -10.84 -4.39 -6.67
C ILE A 37 -9.53 -3.84 -6.11
N LEU A 38 -8.80 -3.00 -6.85
CA LEU A 38 -7.54 -2.41 -6.42
C LEU A 38 -7.70 -1.52 -5.19
N ILE A 39 -8.73 -0.67 -5.17
CA ILE A 39 -9.05 0.17 -4.00
C ILE A 39 -9.38 -0.68 -2.78
N THR A 40 -10.14 -1.76 -2.97
CA THR A 40 -10.48 -2.68 -1.88
C THR A 40 -9.24 -3.35 -1.31
N ILE A 41 -8.33 -3.84 -2.18
CA ILE A 41 -7.07 -4.45 -1.74
C ILE A 41 -6.18 -3.43 -1.03
N TYR A 42 -6.09 -2.19 -1.53
CA TYR A 42 -5.35 -1.10 -0.89
C TYR A 42 -5.82 -0.85 0.56
N LEU A 43 -7.13 -0.87 0.80
CA LEU A 43 -7.69 -0.73 2.14
C LEU A 43 -7.40 -1.94 3.02
N ILE A 44 -7.49 -3.16 2.47
CA ILE A 44 -7.23 -4.41 3.20
C ILE A 44 -5.76 -4.56 3.60
N LEU A 45 -4.82 -4.12 2.76
CA LEU A 45 -3.38 -4.20 3.05
C LEU A 45 -3.02 -3.50 4.37
N TYR A 46 -3.69 -2.39 4.69
CA TYR A 46 -3.53 -1.73 5.98
C TYR A 46 -4.03 -2.57 7.16
N VAL A 47 -5.17 -3.25 6.99
CA VAL A 47 -5.71 -4.16 8.00
C VAL A 47 -4.77 -5.33 8.23
N GLY A 48 -4.14 -5.86 7.18
CA GLY A 48 -3.10 -6.89 7.25
C GLY A 48 -1.80 -6.40 7.90
N TYR A 49 -1.51 -5.11 7.82
CA TYR A 49 -0.34 -4.49 8.46
C TYR A 49 -0.46 -4.38 10.00
N LEU A 50 -1.68 -4.26 10.54
CA LEU A 50 -1.93 -4.18 11.99
C LEU A 50 -1.42 -5.41 12.79
N PRO A 51 -1.72 -6.66 12.41
CA PRO A 51 -1.19 -7.83 13.12
C PRO A 51 0.34 -7.94 12.99
N LEU A 52 0.92 -7.53 11.86
CA LEU A 52 2.38 -7.46 11.65
C LEU A 52 3.05 -6.51 12.65
N MET A 53 2.47 -5.33 12.87
CA MET A 53 2.95 -4.39 13.89
C MET A 53 2.83 -4.93 15.31
N LYS A 54 1.78 -5.70 15.58
CA LYS A 54 1.56 -6.34 16.88
C LYS A 54 2.60 -7.43 17.14
N LEU A 55 2.97 -8.23 16.13
CA LEU A 55 4.04 -9.23 16.21
C LEU A 55 5.41 -8.61 16.47
N LEU A 56 5.65 -7.41 15.95
CA LEU A 56 6.89 -6.65 16.17
C LEU A 56 6.96 -5.97 17.54
N GLY A 57 5.98 -6.17 18.43
CA GLY A 57 5.97 -5.64 19.79
C GLY A 57 5.70 -4.12 19.89
N ILE A 58 5.18 -3.49 18.84
CA ILE A 58 5.02 -2.03 18.77
C ILE A 58 3.68 -1.63 19.40
N SER A 59 3.72 -1.14 20.64
CA SER A 59 2.53 -0.71 21.39
C SER A 59 1.84 0.47 20.70
N HIS A 60 0.65 0.20 20.16
CA HIS A 60 -0.11 1.04 19.22
C HIS A 60 -0.81 2.26 19.83
N LYS A 61 -0.81 2.45 21.16
CA LYS A 61 -1.77 3.34 21.83
C LYS A 61 -1.56 4.85 21.62
N LYS A 62 -0.37 5.34 21.24
CA LYS A 62 -0.08 6.80 21.16
C LYS A 62 0.17 7.33 19.75
N HIS A 63 0.38 6.47 18.75
CA HIS A 63 0.79 6.85 17.39
C HIS A 63 -0.08 6.25 16.27
N LEU A 64 -1.30 5.82 16.60
CA LEU A 64 -2.18 5.10 15.68
C LEU A 64 -2.63 6.01 14.51
N THR A 65 -3.22 7.17 14.80
CA THR A 65 -3.84 8.06 13.81
C THR A 65 -2.84 8.71 12.85
N LYS A 66 -1.74 9.29 13.35
CA LYS A 66 -0.66 9.80 12.47
C LYS A 66 0.02 8.70 11.67
N GLY A 67 0.06 7.48 12.20
CA GLY A 67 0.69 6.35 11.53
C GLY A 67 -0.09 5.79 10.35
N ILE A 68 -1.42 5.80 10.46
CA ILE A 68 -2.35 5.40 9.40
C ILE A 68 -2.13 6.26 8.15
N SER A 69 -2.14 7.59 8.34
CA SER A 69 -1.98 8.54 7.25
C SER A 69 -0.66 8.35 6.51
N ILE A 70 0.46 8.18 7.23
CA ILE A 70 1.78 8.01 6.62
C ILE A 70 1.87 6.73 5.79
N TYR A 71 1.36 5.61 6.32
CA TYR A 71 1.32 4.34 5.58
C TYR A 71 0.55 4.47 4.27
N TYR A 72 -0.68 4.98 4.34
CA TYR A 72 -1.56 5.10 3.18
C TYR A 72 -0.99 6.09 2.16
N SER A 73 -0.51 7.26 2.60
CA SER A 73 0.09 8.25 1.71
C SER A 73 1.30 7.68 0.97
N ILE A 74 2.23 7.02 1.67
CA ILE A 74 3.44 6.48 1.03
C ILE A 74 3.09 5.31 0.10
N SER A 75 2.16 4.44 0.50
CA SER A 75 1.68 3.35 -0.34
C SER A 75 1.03 3.87 -1.62
N PHE A 76 0.18 4.90 -1.52
CA PHE A 76 -0.48 5.50 -2.67
C PHE A 76 0.52 6.19 -3.59
N ILE A 77 1.41 7.02 -3.05
CA ILE A 77 2.45 7.72 -3.83
C ILE A 77 3.32 6.70 -4.56
N THR A 78 3.77 5.65 -3.87
CA THR A 78 4.60 4.61 -4.47
C THR A 78 3.86 3.87 -5.57
N TRP A 79 2.59 3.52 -5.34
CA TRP A 79 1.76 2.86 -6.35
C TRP A 79 1.59 3.72 -7.61
N VAL A 80 1.24 5.00 -7.45
CA VAL A 80 1.04 5.94 -8.57
C VAL A 80 2.34 6.17 -9.33
N ILE A 81 3.45 6.42 -8.65
CA ILE A 81 4.76 6.65 -9.29
C ILE A 81 5.19 5.43 -10.10
N MET A 82 5.05 4.22 -9.54
CA MET A 82 5.43 2.99 -10.25
C MET A 82 4.57 2.77 -11.49
N TYR A 83 3.27 3.04 -11.41
CA TYR A 83 2.37 2.96 -12.55
C TYR A 83 2.72 4.00 -13.62
N ASP A 84 2.96 5.25 -13.24
CA ASP A 84 3.28 6.34 -14.17
C ASP A 84 4.61 6.08 -14.91
N LEU A 85 5.66 5.68 -14.17
CA LEU A 85 6.97 5.31 -14.72
C LEU A 85 6.90 4.15 -15.74
N THR A 86 5.95 3.24 -15.58
CA THR A 86 5.83 2.07 -16.45
C THR A 86 4.87 2.28 -17.61
N SER A 87 3.85 3.12 -17.43
CA SER A 87 2.99 3.56 -18.54
C SER A 87 3.68 4.52 -19.52
N SER A 88 4.77 5.15 -19.08
CA SER A 88 5.59 6.08 -19.89
C SER A 88 6.80 5.41 -20.58
N LEU A 89 7.05 4.12 -20.30
CA LEU A 89 8.06 3.33 -21.01
C LEU A 89 7.46 2.80 -22.34
N PRO A 90 8.16 2.95 -23.47
CA PRO A 90 7.68 2.56 -24.80
C PRO A 90 7.55 1.05 -25.00
#